data_AF-A0A7K5I6C6-F1
#
_entry.id   AF-A0A7K5I6C6-F1
#
_cell.length_a   1.000
_cell.length_b   1.000
_cell.length_c   1.000
_cell.angle_alpha   90.00
_cell.angle_beta   90.00
_cell.angle_gamma   90.00
#
_symmetry.space_group_name_H-M   'P 1'
#
loop_
_entity.id
_entity.type
_entity.pdbx_description
1 polymer ?
#
loop_
_entity_poly.entity_id
_entity_poly.type
_entity_poly.pdbx_seq_one_letter_code
_entity_poly.pdbx_strand_id
1 'polypeptide(L)'
;MVLRGYVPTSEETLQTLAALRLQSLNSDFSTHAPFPRLEELFPPHVLHARLPPPRRRPPSKCRGARLRAGLLAGGLWGQTLAKQRAERDQRLRGRLREEGASTMAAIVEKWKLLQGMGRPEAMAAYVALVREWPGFGSTLFDVHLRAVRPRLGTGRGQPHPMAVLMPLSPQSPLGAGPQRLWLGIGAKAVALYKPGEPEPLDTFCYGRISSFGASDSSTFRLSVEDRDLLFETSQVDEITQLLITYLASAGTRQPHEPATSPPALAPSVPPQGLCPAVTPWQHRPPAGSLGS
;
A
#
# COMPACT_ATOMS: atom_id res chain seq x y z
N MET A 1 2.35 5.81 5.90
CA MET A 1 1.85 4.47 5.55
C MET A 1 1.40 3.70 6.78
N VAL A 2 2.32 3.35 7.70
CA VAL A 2 2.03 2.56 8.91
C VAL A 2 0.99 3.22 9.83
N LEU A 3 1.20 4.48 10.26
CA LEU A 3 0.27 5.18 11.17
C LEU A 3 -1.12 5.49 10.57
N ARG A 4 -1.20 5.58 9.24
CA ARG A 4 -2.49 5.69 8.54
C ARG A 4 -3.19 4.32 8.40
N GLY A 5 -2.52 3.24 8.80
CA GLY A 5 -2.93 1.83 8.68
C GLY A 5 -3.22 1.36 7.27
N TYR A 6 -2.52 1.98 6.33
CA TYR A 6 -2.43 1.51 4.95
C TYR A 6 -1.48 0.32 4.81
N VAL A 7 -0.86 -0.13 5.89
CA VAL A 7 -0.02 -1.33 5.90
C VAL A 7 -0.84 -2.49 6.42
N PRO A 8 -1.33 -3.37 5.55
CA PRO A 8 -1.96 -4.64 5.94
C PRO A 8 -0.88 -5.58 6.49
N THR A 9 -0.51 -5.39 7.76
CA THR A 9 0.33 -6.33 8.53
C THR A 9 -0.46 -6.87 9.71
N SER A 10 0.01 -7.97 10.30
CA SER A 10 -0.54 -8.45 11.55
C SER A 10 -0.39 -7.40 12.66
N GLU A 11 -1.26 -7.47 13.65
CA GLU A 11 -1.18 -6.57 14.78
C GLU A 11 0.15 -6.71 15.55
N GLU A 12 0.65 -7.94 15.64
CA GLU A 12 1.91 -8.23 16.29
C GLU A 12 3.07 -7.48 15.62
N THR A 13 3.10 -7.48 14.28
CA THR A 13 4.07 -6.73 13.47
C THR A 13 3.93 -5.23 13.70
N LEU A 14 2.71 -4.69 13.77
CA LEU A 14 2.48 -3.26 14.06
C LEU A 14 3.02 -2.86 15.44
N GLN A 15 2.82 -3.71 16.46
CA GLN A 15 3.38 -3.50 17.79
C GLN A 15 4.92 -3.55 17.77
N THR A 16 5.53 -4.47 17.01
CA THR A 16 6.99 -4.54 16.84
C THR A 16 7.53 -3.30 16.13
N LEU A 17 6.85 -2.81 15.09
CA LEU A 17 7.20 -1.55 14.42
C LEU A 17 7.12 -0.36 15.36
N ALA A 18 6.10 -0.30 16.22
CA ALA A 18 5.98 0.73 17.24
C ALA A 18 7.12 0.67 18.27
N ALA A 19 7.50 -0.54 18.72
CA ALA A 19 8.62 -0.75 19.63
C ALA A 19 9.97 -0.32 19.01
N LEU A 20 10.22 -0.71 17.75
CA LEU A 20 11.40 -0.28 17.00
C LEU A 20 11.44 1.25 16.81
N ARG A 21 10.27 1.86 16.60
CA ARG A 21 10.16 3.33 16.52
C ARG A 21 10.53 3.98 17.86
N LEU A 22 10.04 3.45 18.98
CA LEU A 22 10.42 3.91 20.32
C LEU A 22 11.92 3.75 20.57
N GLN A 23 12.50 2.59 20.27
CA GLN A 23 13.95 2.35 20.38
C GLN A 23 14.74 3.36 19.55
N SER A 24 14.29 3.68 18.34
CA SER A 24 14.99 4.65 17.48
C SER A 24 14.96 6.09 18.05
N LEU A 25 13.88 6.46 18.74
CA LEU A 25 13.69 7.81 19.28
C LEU A 25 14.35 7.97 20.66
N ASN A 26 14.12 7.00 21.55
CA ASN A 26 14.44 7.07 22.96
C ASN A 26 15.66 6.23 23.35
N SER A 27 16.22 5.42 22.44
CA SER A 27 17.22 4.38 22.75
C SER A 27 16.62 3.33 23.70
N ASP A 28 17.41 2.82 24.64
CA ASP A 28 16.96 1.79 25.58
C ASP A 28 15.83 2.26 26.49
N PHE A 29 15.00 1.28 26.89
CA PHE A 29 13.90 1.54 27.81
C PHE A 29 14.39 2.11 29.14
N SER A 30 13.72 3.17 29.61
CA SER A 30 13.93 3.77 30.92
C SER A 30 12.59 4.18 31.52
N THR A 31 12.46 4.10 32.85
CA THR A 31 11.25 4.52 33.59
C THR A 31 10.95 6.01 33.44
N HIS A 32 11.95 6.81 33.05
CA HIS A 32 11.81 8.25 32.82
C HIS A 32 11.67 8.64 31.33
N ALA A 33 11.64 7.66 30.42
CA ALA A 33 11.54 7.95 29.01
C ALA A 33 10.17 8.56 28.67
N PRO A 34 10.11 9.58 27.79
CA PRO A 34 8.85 10.17 27.37
C PRO A 34 8.04 9.14 26.55
N PHE A 35 6.80 8.90 26.97
CA PHE A 35 5.86 8.04 26.25
C PHE A 35 4.95 8.90 25.35
N PRO A 36 5.10 8.84 24.02
CA PRO A 36 4.19 9.52 23.11
C PRO A 36 2.80 8.89 23.18
N ARG A 37 1.80 9.59 22.65
CA ARG A 37 0.44 9.07 22.65
C ARG A 37 0.34 7.84 21.74
N LEU A 38 -0.57 6.91 22.05
CA LEU A 38 -0.70 5.67 21.29
C LEU A 38 -1.01 5.94 19.81
N GLU A 39 -1.74 7.01 19.50
CA GLU A 39 -2.10 7.42 18.14
C GLU A 39 -0.88 7.83 17.29
N GLU A 40 0.24 8.19 17.94
CA GLU A 40 1.50 8.53 17.27
C GLU A 40 2.34 7.29 16.95
N LEU A 41 2.06 6.16 17.60
CA LEU A 41 2.82 4.91 17.46
C LEU A 41 2.04 3.82 16.73
N PHE A 42 0.72 3.80 16.89
CA PHE A 42 -0.14 2.69 16.52
C PHE A 42 -1.44 3.15 15.85
N PRO A 43 -1.93 2.48 14.79
CA PRO A 43 -3.09 2.94 14.05
C PRO A 43 -4.40 2.77 14.85
N PRO A 44 -5.22 3.82 15.04
CA PRO A 44 -6.38 3.77 15.94
C PRO A 44 -7.49 2.83 15.46
N HIS A 45 -7.70 2.70 14.14
CA HIS A 45 -8.76 1.85 13.58
C HIS A 45 -8.54 0.36 13.83
N VAL A 46 -7.29 -0.08 14.06
CA VAL A 46 -7.00 -1.47 14.45
C VAL A 46 -7.60 -1.77 15.83
N LEU A 47 -7.51 -0.82 16.78
CA LEU A 47 -8.15 -0.92 18.09
C LEU A 47 -9.68 -0.91 17.98
N HIS A 48 -10.22 -0.07 17.10
CA HIS A 48 -11.66 0.00 16.86
C HIS A 48 -12.21 -1.30 16.25
N ALA A 49 -11.43 -2.02 15.42
CA ALA A 49 -11.84 -3.29 14.82
C ALA A 49 -12.00 -4.43 15.84
N ARG A 50 -11.29 -4.37 16.98
CA ARG A 50 -11.43 -5.33 18.10
C ARG A 50 -12.75 -5.16 18.87
N LEU A 51 -13.44 -4.03 18.69
CA LEU A 51 -14.73 -3.84 19.32
C LEU A 51 -15.80 -4.65 18.58
N PRO A 52 -16.64 -5.42 19.31
CA PRO A 52 -17.79 -6.07 18.71
C PRO A 52 -18.69 -5.01 18.06
N PRO A 53 -19.26 -5.30 16.87
CA PRO A 53 -20.12 -4.36 16.19
C PRO A 53 -21.29 -3.98 17.10
N PRO A 54 -21.80 -2.75 16.98
CA PRO A 54 -22.92 -2.30 17.78
C PRO A 54 -24.09 -3.27 17.61
N ARG A 55 -24.36 -4.12 18.61
CA ARG A 55 -25.54 -4.98 18.63
C ARG A 55 -26.76 -4.06 18.51
N ARG A 56 -27.38 -4.03 17.33
CA ARG A 56 -28.76 -3.58 17.15
C ARG A 56 -29.59 -4.62 17.89
N ARG A 57 -30.03 -4.29 19.11
CA ARG A 57 -31.09 -5.08 19.73
C ARG A 57 -32.28 -5.01 18.78
N PRO A 58 -32.86 -6.13 18.31
CA PRO A 58 -34.11 -6.07 17.60
C PRO A 58 -35.12 -5.35 18.50
N PRO A 59 -36.05 -4.55 17.95
CA PRO A 59 -37.09 -3.94 18.76
C PRO A 59 -37.78 -5.07 19.53
N SER A 60 -37.73 -4.99 20.86
CA SER A 60 -38.47 -5.92 21.71
C SER A 60 -39.93 -5.87 21.26
N LYS A 61 -40.45 -7.00 20.77
CA LYS A 61 -41.90 -7.16 20.60
C LYS A 61 -42.52 -7.13 22.00
N CYS A 62 -42.83 -5.93 22.49
CA CYS A 62 -43.77 -5.76 23.59
C CYS A 62 -45.12 -6.23 23.05
N ARG A 63 -45.51 -7.45 23.42
CA ARG A 63 -46.89 -7.89 23.29
C ARG A 63 -47.72 -7.03 24.26
N GLY A 64 -48.60 -6.20 23.70
CA GLY A 64 -49.79 -5.70 24.37
C GLY A 64 -49.61 -4.53 25.33
N ALA A 65 -49.80 -3.31 24.84
CA ALA A 65 -50.51 -2.26 25.58
C ALA A 65 -51.05 -1.24 24.57
N ARG A 66 -52.33 -1.39 24.21
CA ARG A 66 -53.13 -0.26 23.71
C ARG A 66 -53.28 0.69 24.90
N LEU A 67 -52.48 1.74 24.96
CA LEU A 67 -52.80 2.93 25.73
C LEU A 67 -52.76 4.12 24.79
N ARG A 68 -53.90 4.81 24.71
CA ARG A 68 -54.12 6.01 23.92
C ARG A 68 -53.09 7.07 24.34
N ALA A 69 -52.20 7.45 23.43
CA ALA A 69 -51.28 8.56 23.62
C ALA A 69 -52.05 9.87 23.35
N GLY A 70 -52.56 10.47 24.42
CA GLY A 70 -52.83 11.90 24.46
C GLY A 70 -51.51 12.68 24.37
N LEU A 71 -51.62 13.89 23.81
CA LEU A 71 -50.61 14.94 23.78
C LEU A 71 -49.80 15.05 25.10
N LEU A 72 -48.52 15.42 24.96
CA LEU A 72 -47.51 15.70 26.01
C LEU A 72 -46.62 14.52 26.48
N ALA A 73 -45.85 13.91 25.57
CA ALA A 73 -44.78 12.97 25.95
C ALA A 73 -43.44 13.21 25.21
N GLY A 74 -43.13 14.48 24.89
CA GLY A 74 -41.90 14.85 24.20
C GLY A 74 -40.64 14.98 25.08
N GLY A 75 -40.76 14.99 26.41
CA GLY A 75 -39.66 15.39 27.30
C GLY A 75 -38.93 14.27 28.06
N LEU A 76 -39.61 13.15 28.37
CA LEU A 76 -39.11 12.20 29.38
C LEU A 76 -38.51 10.91 28.79
N TRP A 77 -39.07 10.39 27.70
CA TRP A 77 -38.55 9.20 27.01
C TRP A 77 -37.31 9.49 26.16
N GLY A 78 -37.18 10.73 25.66
CA GLY A 78 -35.98 11.20 24.96
C GLY A 78 -34.77 11.34 25.88
N GLN A 79 -34.97 11.80 27.12
CA GLN A 79 -33.90 11.91 28.12
C GLN A 79 -33.37 10.54 28.56
N THR A 80 -34.24 9.55 28.75
CA THR A 80 -33.82 8.18 29.09
C THR A 80 -33.09 7.49 27.93
N LEU A 81 -33.53 7.69 26.68
CA LEU A 81 -32.85 7.19 25.49
C LEU A 81 -31.49 7.86 25.26
N ALA A 82 -31.42 9.19 25.45
CA ALA A 82 -30.17 9.94 25.38
C ALA A 82 -29.19 9.53 26.49
N LYS A 83 -29.67 9.31 27.72
CA LYS A 83 -28.88 8.80 28.84
C LYS A 83 -28.34 7.40 28.57
N GLN A 84 -29.17 6.50 28.04
CA GLN A 84 -28.74 5.16 27.61
C GLN A 84 -27.70 5.21 26.48
N ARG A 85 -27.86 6.12 25.51
CA ARG A 85 -26.88 6.33 24.44
C ARG A 85 -25.56 6.87 25.01
N ALA A 86 -25.62 7.86 25.88
CA ALA A 86 -24.44 8.43 26.53
C ALA A 86 -23.69 7.41 27.39
N GLU A 87 -24.41 6.56 28.15
CA GLU A 87 -23.84 5.48 28.95
C GLU A 87 -23.19 4.41 28.06
N ARG A 88 -23.86 4.04 26.96
CA ARG A 88 -23.29 3.12 25.96
C ARG A 88 -22.04 3.69 25.32
N ASP A 89 -22.05 4.97 24.95
CA ASP A 89 -20.89 5.66 24.37
C ASP A 89 -19.76 5.75 25.41
N GLN A 90 -20.08 5.97 26.69
CA GLN A 90 -19.12 5.95 27.78
C GLN A 90 -18.49 4.57 27.97
N ARG A 91 -19.28 3.49 27.92
CA ARG A 91 -18.78 2.10 27.98
C ARG A 91 -17.88 1.79 26.79
N LEU A 92 -18.23 2.23 25.58
CA LEU A 92 -17.39 2.08 24.39
C LEU A 92 -16.06 2.83 24.53
N ARG A 93 -16.09 4.07 25.02
CA ARG A 93 -14.88 4.85 25.32
C ARG A 93 -14.00 4.18 26.39
N GLY A 94 -14.61 3.61 27.44
CA GLY A 94 -13.90 2.85 28.47
C GLY A 94 -13.15 1.66 27.88
N ARG A 95 -13.83 0.86 27.05
CA ARG A 95 -13.20 -0.28 26.36
C ARG A 95 -12.09 0.12 25.41
N LEU A 96 -12.24 1.21 24.66
CA LEU A 96 -11.16 1.72 23.80
C LEU A 96 -9.93 2.14 24.59
N ARG A 97 -10.13 2.75 25.77
CA ARG A 97 -9.02 3.12 26.65
C ARG A 97 -8.31 1.88 27.20
N GLU A 98 -9.07 0.86 27.58
CA GLU A 98 -8.52 -0.41 28.07
C GLU A 98 -7.74 -1.16 26.98
N GLU A 99 -8.30 -1.29 25.77
CA GLU A 99 -7.60 -1.86 24.61
C GLU A 99 -6.35 -1.05 24.24
N GLY A 100 -6.44 0.29 24.30
CA GLY A 100 -5.29 1.16 24.07
C GLY A 100 -4.20 0.97 25.13
N ALA A 101 -4.56 0.88 26.41
CA ALA A 101 -3.62 0.62 27.49
C ALA A 101 -2.97 -0.76 27.37
N SER A 102 -3.75 -1.79 27.04
CA SER A 102 -3.27 -3.15 26.77
C SER A 102 -2.28 -3.19 25.60
N THR A 103 -2.60 -2.51 24.50
CA THR A 103 -1.73 -2.41 23.32
C THR A 103 -0.44 -1.66 23.65
N MET A 104 -0.53 -0.55 24.38
CA MET A 104 0.65 0.20 24.82
C MET A 104 1.55 -0.66 25.72
N ALA A 105 0.97 -1.43 26.65
CA ALA A 105 1.74 -2.35 27.48
C ALA A 105 2.47 -3.40 26.62
N ALA A 106 1.80 -3.99 25.63
CA ALA A 106 2.44 -4.94 24.72
C ALA A 106 3.59 -4.32 23.89
N ILE A 107 3.43 -3.07 23.45
CA ILE A 107 4.50 -2.32 22.75
C ILE A 107 5.69 -2.09 23.68
N VAL A 108 5.44 -1.70 24.93
CA VAL A 108 6.50 -1.47 25.94
C VAL A 108 7.24 -2.76 26.28
N GLU A 109 6.54 -3.88 26.44
CA GLU A 109 7.19 -5.18 26.66
C GLU A 109 8.10 -5.56 25.49
N LYS A 110 7.66 -5.33 24.24
CA LYS A 110 8.52 -5.52 23.07
C LYS A 110 9.70 -4.56 23.04
N TRP A 111 9.52 -3.30 23.43
CA TRP A 111 10.60 -2.32 23.49
C TRP A 111 11.68 -2.71 24.51
N LYS A 112 11.30 -3.25 25.67
CA LYS A 112 12.26 -3.77 26.66
C LYS A 112 13.14 -4.87 26.10
N LEU A 113 12.63 -5.71 25.19
CA LEU A 113 13.40 -6.77 24.53
C LEU A 113 14.44 -6.23 23.54
N LEU A 114 14.34 -4.97 23.13
CA LEU A 114 15.30 -4.32 22.21
C LEU A 114 16.47 -3.64 22.95
N GLN A 115 16.60 -3.86 24.26
CA GLN A 115 17.66 -3.25 25.06
C GLN A 115 19.05 -3.59 24.50
N GLY A 116 19.89 -2.56 24.32
CA GLY A 116 21.21 -2.67 23.71
C GLY A 116 21.22 -2.49 22.19
N MET A 117 20.06 -2.45 21.54
CA MET A 117 19.96 -2.19 20.10
C MET A 117 20.21 -0.70 19.80
N GLY A 118 21.25 -0.40 19.02
CA GLY A 118 21.55 0.97 18.63
C GLY A 118 20.48 1.58 17.70
N ARG A 119 20.37 2.93 17.67
CA ARG A 119 19.48 3.63 16.72
C ARG A 119 19.61 3.18 15.26
N PRO A 120 20.82 3.04 14.66
CA PRO A 120 20.93 2.63 13.26
C PRO A 120 20.42 1.20 13.02
N GLU A 121 20.66 0.30 13.98
CA GLU A 121 20.19 -1.08 13.94
C GLU A 121 18.67 -1.15 14.08
N ALA A 122 18.08 -0.40 15.02
CA ALA A 122 16.64 -0.30 15.19
C ALA A 122 15.95 0.25 13.92
N MET A 123 16.54 1.26 13.29
CA MET A 123 16.02 1.82 12.03
C MET A 123 16.16 0.82 10.88
N ALA A 124 17.27 0.09 10.80
CA ALA A 124 17.47 -0.95 9.80
C ALA A 124 16.45 -2.08 9.95
N ALA A 125 16.22 -2.57 11.18
CA ALA A 125 15.20 -3.57 11.49
C ALA A 125 13.78 -3.06 11.18
N TYR A 126 13.49 -1.78 11.51
CA TYR A 126 12.21 -1.16 11.17
C TYR A 126 11.98 -1.18 9.65
N VAL A 127 12.95 -0.68 8.87
CA VAL A 127 12.83 -0.62 7.41
C VAL A 127 12.78 -2.03 6.81
N ALA A 128 13.57 -2.97 7.32
CA ALA A 128 13.54 -4.37 6.87
C ALA A 128 12.14 -4.98 7.02
N LEU A 129 11.53 -4.80 8.19
CA LEU A 129 10.19 -5.32 8.48
C LEU A 129 9.11 -4.64 7.61
N VAL A 130 9.18 -3.33 7.40
CA VAL A 130 8.23 -2.62 6.53
C VAL A 130 8.39 -3.02 5.06
N ARG A 131 9.61 -3.40 4.63
CA ARG A 131 9.90 -3.84 3.25
C ARG A 131 9.36 -5.24 2.93
N GLU A 132 9.03 -6.05 3.92
CA GLU A 132 8.38 -7.35 3.70
C GLU A 132 7.00 -7.19 3.05
N TRP A 133 6.34 -6.05 3.25
CA TRP A 133 5.05 -5.79 2.62
C TRP A 133 5.21 -5.52 1.11
N PRO A 134 4.55 -6.28 0.22
CA PRO A 134 4.73 -6.17 -1.24
C PRO A 134 4.43 -4.79 -1.82
N GLY A 135 3.52 -4.03 -1.19
CA GLY A 135 3.18 -2.67 -1.62
C GLY A 135 4.17 -1.59 -1.17
N PHE A 136 5.27 -1.94 -0.51
CA PHE A 136 6.21 -0.96 0.03
C PHE A 136 6.71 0.02 -1.05
N GLY A 137 6.69 1.31 -0.73
CA GLY A 137 7.02 2.38 -1.68
C GLY A 137 5.84 2.80 -2.57
N SER A 138 4.65 2.23 -2.37
CA SER A 138 3.42 2.69 -3.01
C SER A 138 2.70 3.75 -2.15
N THR A 139 2.07 4.71 -2.81
CA THR A 139 1.10 5.61 -2.16
C THR A 139 -0.28 5.00 -2.29
N LEU A 140 -0.98 4.82 -1.16
CA LEU A 140 -2.30 4.17 -1.12
C LEU A 140 -3.43 5.20 -1.01
N PHE A 141 -4.45 5.04 -1.85
CA PHE A 141 -5.66 5.84 -1.88
C PHE A 141 -6.88 4.99 -1.54
N ASP A 142 -7.77 5.50 -0.70
CA ASP A 142 -9.07 4.88 -0.43
C ASP A 142 -10.01 5.13 -1.61
N VAL A 143 -10.48 4.06 -2.24
CA VAL A 143 -11.31 4.13 -3.44
C VAL A 143 -12.47 3.13 -3.35
N HIS A 144 -13.57 3.41 -4.05
CA HIS A 144 -14.66 2.45 -4.18
C HIS A 144 -14.79 2.03 -5.64
N LEU A 145 -14.54 0.76 -5.94
CA LEU A 145 -14.74 0.22 -7.28
C LEU A 145 -16.25 0.18 -7.57
N ARG A 146 -16.68 1.00 -8.54
CA ARG A 146 -18.09 1.09 -8.97
C ARG A 146 -18.42 0.10 -10.08
N ALA A 147 -17.52 -0.03 -11.06
CA ALA A 147 -17.75 -0.89 -12.21
C ALA A 147 -16.45 -1.27 -12.92
N VAL A 148 -16.49 -2.42 -13.59
CA VAL A 148 -15.50 -2.87 -14.58
C VAL A 148 -16.23 -2.95 -15.91
N ARG A 149 -15.82 -2.15 -16.90
CA ARG A 149 -16.45 -2.10 -18.23
C ARG A 149 -15.51 -2.64 -19.30
N PRO A 150 -15.95 -3.54 -20.19
CA PRO A 150 -15.18 -3.88 -21.38
C PRO A 150 -15.05 -2.65 -22.28
N ARG A 151 -13.87 -2.42 -22.85
CA ARG A 151 -13.69 -1.46 -23.93
C ARG A 151 -14.21 -2.10 -25.21
N LEU A 152 -15.41 -1.70 -25.64
CA LEU A 152 -15.94 -2.12 -26.93
C LEU A 152 -15.04 -1.50 -28.00
N GLY A 153 -14.25 -2.33 -28.69
CA GLY A 153 -13.37 -1.88 -29.76
C GLY A 153 -14.16 -1.06 -30.77
N THR A 154 -13.62 0.10 -31.15
CA THR A 154 -14.12 0.92 -32.27
C THR A 154 -13.80 0.20 -33.60
N GLY A 155 -14.42 -0.95 -33.81
CA GLY A 155 -14.52 -1.62 -35.09
C GLY A 155 -15.85 -1.22 -35.73
N ARG A 156 -15.77 -0.54 -36.87
CA ARG A 156 -16.93 -0.22 -37.73
C ARG A 156 -17.64 -1.53 -38.10
N GLY A 157 -18.75 -1.85 -37.42
CA GLY A 157 -19.58 -3.01 -37.68
C GLY A 157 -20.83 -2.96 -36.80
N GLN A 158 -22.00 -3.09 -37.42
CA GLN A 158 -23.33 -2.93 -36.83
C GLN A 158 -23.56 -3.56 -35.44
N PRO A 159 -24.48 -3.02 -34.63
CA PRO A 159 -24.84 -3.61 -33.35
C PRO A 159 -25.65 -4.90 -33.57
N HIS A 160 -25.11 -6.03 -33.15
CA HIS A 160 -25.94 -7.20 -32.83
C HIS A 160 -26.41 -7.05 -31.37
N PRO A 161 -27.72 -7.15 -31.08
CA PRO A 161 -28.15 -7.31 -29.71
C PRO A 161 -27.65 -8.69 -29.25
N MET A 162 -27.42 -8.87 -27.96
CA MET A 162 -26.81 -10.05 -27.31
C MET A 162 -25.28 -10.21 -27.38
N ALA A 163 -24.56 -9.15 -26.96
CA ALA A 163 -23.27 -9.35 -26.28
C ALA A 163 -23.55 -9.91 -24.87
N VAL A 164 -23.36 -11.22 -24.76
CA VAL A 164 -23.45 -12.00 -23.53
C VAL A 164 -22.55 -11.37 -22.45
N LEU A 165 -23.18 -10.95 -21.35
CA LEU A 165 -22.53 -10.63 -20.10
C LEU A 165 -21.88 -11.95 -19.61
N MET A 166 -20.61 -12.21 -19.93
CA MET A 166 -19.89 -13.31 -19.29
C MET A 166 -19.43 -12.85 -17.90
N PRO A 167 -19.96 -13.44 -16.81
CA PRO A 167 -19.45 -13.19 -15.47
C PRO A 167 -18.13 -13.94 -15.31
N LEU A 168 -17.08 -13.23 -14.90
CA LEU A 168 -15.91 -13.88 -14.32
C LEU A 168 -16.33 -14.48 -12.97
N SER A 169 -16.17 -15.81 -12.87
CA SER A 169 -16.18 -16.64 -11.65
C SER A 169 -17.34 -16.44 -10.65
N PRO A 170 -18.27 -17.40 -10.54
CA PRO A 170 -19.40 -17.34 -9.63
C PRO A 170 -18.98 -17.78 -8.22
N GLN A 171 -18.32 -16.91 -7.46
CA GLN A 171 -18.30 -16.97 -6.00
C GLN A 171 -18.24 -15.56 -5.39
N SER A 172 -19.36 -14.85 -5.44
CA SER A 172 -19.77 -14.04 -4.28
C SER A 172 -21.28 -13.83 -4.35
N PRO A 173 -22.06 -14.48 -3.47
CA PRO A 173 -23.50 -14.29 -3.44
C PRO A 173 -23.82 -12.93 -2.80
N LEU A 174 -24.69 -12.17 -3.48
CA LEU A 174 -25.46 -11.02 -2.98
C LEU A 174 -24.76 -9.65 -2.92
N GLY A 175 -25.12 -8.78 -3.87
CA GLY A 175 -25.06 -7.32 -3.73
C GLY A 175 -23.93 -6.65 -4.52
N ALA A 176 -24.18 -6.29 -5.78
CA ALA A 176 -23.30 -5.42 -6.57
C ALA A 176 -23.39 -3.96 -6.07
N GLY A 177 -22.88 -3.72 -4.86
CA GLY A 177 -22.59 -2.39 -4.32
C GLY A 177 -21.13 -2.01 -4.57
N PRO A 178 -20.76 -0.73 -4.40
CA PRO A 178 -19.38 -0.29 -4.53
C PRO A 178 -18.47 -1.06 -3.56
N GLN A 179 -17.38 -1.64 -4.06
CA GLN A 179 -16.42 -2.35 -3.22
C GLN A 179 -15.33 -1.40 -2.77
N ARG A 180 -15.16 -1.24 -1.45
CA ARG A 180 -14.05 -0.46 -0.88
C ARG A 180 -12.73 -1.19 -1.11
N LEU A 181 -11.78 -0.51 -1.73
CA LEU A 181 -10.45 -1.00 -2.07
C LEU A 181 -9.40 0.07 -1.74
N TRP A 182 -8.13 -0.32 -1.73
CA TRP A 182 -7.02 0.62 -1.80
C TRP A 182 -6.35 0.56 -3.17
N LEU A 183 -6.17 1.71 -3.79
CA LEU A 183 -5.40 1.89 -5.00
C LEU A 183 -3.97 2.28 -4.63
N GLY A 184 -3.02 1.36 -4.82
CA GLY A 184 -1.60 1.57 -4.59
C GLY A 184 -0.89 2.02 -5.85
N ILE A 185 -0.26 3.19 -5.81
CA ILE A 185 0.49 3.76 -6.92
C ILE A 185 1.97 3.78 -6.53
N GLY A 186 2.75 2.89 -7.14
CA GLY A 186 4.18 2.75 -6.89
C GLY A 186 5.03 3.07 -8.12
N ALA A 187 6.35 3.11 -7.94
CA ALA A 187 7.28 3.46 -9.02
C ALA A 187 7.31 2.46 -10.19
N LYS A 188 6.81 1.24 -10.01
CA LYS A 188 6.85 0.16 -11.04
C LYS A 188 5.48 -0.22 -11.59
N ALA A 189 4.43 -0.09 -10.78
CA ALA A 189 3.10 -0.59 -11.10
C ALA A 189 2.02 0.12 -10.26
N VAL A 190 0.78 -0.08 -10.68
CA VAL A 190 -0.43 0.25 -9.93
C VAL A 190 -1.04 -1.05 -9.42
N ALA A 191 -1.41 -1.13 -8.15
CA ALA A 191 -1.97 -2.33 -7.54
C ALA A 191 -3.28 -2.04 -6.80
N LEU A 192 -4.16 -3.03 -6.72
CA LEU A 192 -5.41 -2.97 -5.97
C LEU A 192 -5.32 -3.89 -4.76
N TYR A 193 -5.73 -3.41 -3.58
CA TYR A 193 -5.74 -4.19 -2.34
C TYR A 193 -7.13 -4.20 -1.73
N LYS A 194 -7.51 -5.30 -1.08
CA LYS A 194 -8.63 -5.26 -0.13
C LYS A 194 -8.16 -4.66 1.19
N PRO A 195 -9.00 -3.88 1.88
CA PRO A 195 -8.69 -3.44 3.23
C PRO A 195 -8.41 -4.65 4.15
N GLY A 196 -7.22 -4.71 4.73
CA GLY A 196 -6.78 -5.78 5.64
C GLY A 196 -6.10 -6.99 5.00
N GLU A 197 -6.06 -7.10 3.67
CA GLU A 197 -5.31 -8.16 2.97
C GLU A 197 -3.90 -7.64 2.58
N PRO A 198 -2.81 -8.38 2.90
CA PRO A 198 -1.44 -7.96 2.56
C PRO A 198 -1.15 -8.05 1.06
N GLU A 199 -1.74 -9.05 0.42
CA GLU A 199 -1.55 -9.35 -0.98
C GLU A 199 -2.44 -8.47 -1.87
N PRO A 200 -1.91 -7.96 -3.00
CA PRO A 200 -2.73 -7.26 -3.96
C PRO A 200 -3.71 -8.22 -4.63
N LEU A 201 -4.93 -7.75 -4.84
CA LEU A 201 -5.93 -8.40 -5.69
C LEU A 201 -5.45 -8.49 -7.13
N ASP A 202 -4.93 -7.38 -7.64
CA ASP A 202 -4.44 -7.23 -9.00
C ASP A 202 -3.29 -6.23 -9.02
N THR A 203 -2.33 -6.45 -9.93
CA THR A 203 -1.20 -5.55 -10.16
C THR A 203 -1.03 -5.28 -11.66
N PHE A 204 -0.99 -4.01 -12.02
CA PHE A 204 -0.92 -3.51 -13.39
C PHE A 204 0.40 -2.76 -13.60
N CYS A 205 1.28 -3.35 -14.42
CA CYS A 205 2.47 -2.63 -14.88
C CYS A 205 2.06 -1.45 -15.76
N TYR A 206 2.83 -0.37 -15.75
CA TYR A 206 2.53 0.83 -16.54
C TYR A 206 2.35 0.55 -18.05
N GLY A 207 3.04 -0.45 -18.61
CA GLY A 207 2.86 -0.85 -20.01
C GLY A 207 1.50 -1.49 -20.35
N ARG A 208 0.74 -1.96 -19.36
CA ARG A 208 -0.64 -2.47 -19.56
C ARG A 208 -1.69 -1.38 -19.42
N ILE A 209 -1.33 -0.21 -18.89
CA ILE A 209 -2.24 0.91 -18.68
C ILE A 209 -2.35 1.68 -19.99
N SER A 210 -3.52 1.61 -20.63
CA SER A 210 -3.76 2.25 -21.92
C SER A 210 -4.15 3.72 -21.78
N SER A 211 -4.86 4.08 -20.71
CA SER A 211 -5.18 5.47 -20.37
C SER A 211 -5.64 5.59 -18.93
N PHE A 212 -5.59 6.79 -18.36
CA PHE A 212 -6.14 7.08 -17.04
C PHE A 212 -6.60 8.53 -16.95
N GLY A 213 -7.46 8.84 -15.98
CA GLY A 213 -7.86 10.23 -15.69
C GLY A 213 -9.23 10.33 -15.02
N ALA A 214 -9.70 11.55 -14.84
CA ALA A 214 -11.04 11.82 -14.33
C ALA A 214 -12.11 11.42 -15.35
N SER A 215 -13.08 10.61 -14.93
CA SER A 215 -14.34 10.44 -15.65
C SER A 215 -15.36 11.50 -15.24
N ASP A 216 -15.35 11.91 -13.97
CA ASP A 216 -16.11 13.02 -13.39
C ASP A 216 -15.36 13.56 -12.16
N SER A 217 -15.93 14.52 -11.42
CA SER A 217 -15.28 15.16 -10.26
C SER A 217 -14.97 14.22 -9.09
N SER A 218 -15.58 13.03 -9.07
CA SER A 218 -15.47 12.04 -8.00
C SER A 218 -15.15 10.63 -8.49
N THR A 219 -14.92 10.46 -9.80
CA THR A 219 -14.68 9.17 -10.42
C THR A 219 -13.38 9.19 -11.19
N PHE A 220 -12.42 8.43 -10.71
CA PHE A 220 -11.18 8.13 -11.41
C PHE A 220 -11.38 6.90 -12.32
N ARG A 221 -10.97 7.01 -13.58
CA ARG A 221 -10.96 5.92 -14.56
C ARG A 221 -9.53 5.45 -14.78
N LEU A 222 -9.31 4.15 -14.62
CA LEU A 222 -8.08 3.47 -15.01
C LEU A 222 -8.39 2.45 -16.10
N SER A 223 -7.79 2.64 -17.26
CA SER A 223 -7.95 1.74 -18.40
C SER A 223 -6.74 0.84 -18.51
N VAL A 224 -6.97 -0.46 -18.36
CA VAL A 224 -5.94 -1.49 -18.43
C VAL A 224 -6.32 -2.43 -19.55
N GLU A 225 -5.48 -2.51 -20.57
CA GLU A 225 -5.75 -3.30 -21.79
C GLU A 225 -7.15 -2.95 -22.34
N ASP A 226 -8.06 -3.94 -22.40
CA ASP A 226 -9.42 -3.82 -22.92
C ASP A 226 -10.48 -3.62 -21.83
N ARG A 227 -10.09 -3.14 -20.64
CA ARG A 227 -10.99 -2.93 -19.50
C ARG A 227 -10.86 -1.53 -18.93
N ASP A 228 -12.00 -0.92 -18.63
CA ASP A 228 -12.10 0.32 -17.88
C ASP A 228 -12.56 0.03 -16.45
N LEU A 229 -11.70 0.36 -15.48
CA LEU A 229 -11.97 0.32 -14.05
C LEU A 229 -12.41 1.70 -13.59
N LEU A 230 -13.59 1.80 -12.97
CA LEU A 230 -14.15 3.05 -12.47
C LEU A 230 -14.16 3.08 -10.94
N PHE A 231 -13.44 4.04 -10.38
CA PHE A 231 -13.22 4.20 -8.95
C PHE A 231 -13.81 5.51 -8.44
N GLU A 232 -14.67 5.44 -7.44
CA GLU A 232 -15.11 6.63 -6.72
C GLU A 232 -14.08 7.06 -5.67
N THR A 233 -13.69 8.32 -5.71
CA THR A 233 -12.73 8.94 -4.80
C THR A 233 -12.78 10.46 -4.89
N SER A 234 -12.49 11.15 -3.79
CA SER A 234 -12.33 12.61 -3.76
C SER A 234 -10.92 13.07 -4.16
N GLN A 235 -9.99 12.14 -4.42
CA GLN A 235 -8.56 12.41 -4.64
C GLN A 235 -8.16 12.18 -6.12
N VAL A 236 -9.06 12.44 -7.06
CA VAL A 236 -8.86 12.15 -8.50
C VAL A 236 -7.62 12.88 -9.04
N ASP A 237 -7.44 14.15 -8.69
CA ASP A 237 -6.32 14.96 -9.16
C ASP A 237 -4.98 14.47 -8.60
N GLU A 238 -4.93 14.17 -7.31
CA GLU A 238 -3.72 13.64 -6.64
C GLU A 238 -3.29 12.31 -7.27
N ILE A 239 -4.23 11.40 -7.49
CA ILE A 239 -4.01 10.11 -8.16
C ILE A 239 -3.46 10.32 -9.57
N THR A 240 -4.10 11.22 -10.34
CA THR A 240 -3.72 11.50 -11.72
C THR A 240 -2.32 12.11 -11.82
N GLN A 241 -2.01 13.10 -10.98
CA GLN A 241 -0.69 13.75 -10.93
C GLN A 241 0.41 12.76 -10.53
N LEU A 242 0.13 11.88 -9.58
CA LEU A 242 1.11 10.88 -9.14
C LEU A 242 1.41 9.86 -10.25
N LEU A 243 0.40 9.41 -11.00
CA LEU A 243 0.59 8.54 -12.16
C LEU A 243 1.41 9.22 -13.26
N ILE A 244 1.12 10.48 -13.59
CA ILE A 244 1.89 11.27 -14.55
C ILE A 244 3.35 11.36 -14.10
N THR A 245 3.58 11.65 -12.82
CA THR A 245 4.92 11.77 -12.24
C THR A 245 5.72 10.47 -12.37
N TYR A 246 5.12 9.33 -12.02
CA TYR A 246 5.81 8.04 -12.13
C TYR A 246 6.06 7.63 -13.57
N LEU A 247 5.11 7.85 -14.48
CA LEU A 247 5.29 7.58 -15.91
C LEU A 247 6.43 8.42 -16.52
N ALA A 248 6.51 9.71 -16.18
CA ALA A 248 7.61 10.58 -16.62
C ALA A 248 8.98 10.08 -16.10
N SER A 249 9.03 9.60 -14.86
CA SER A 249 10.25 9.04 -14.27
C SER A 249 10.63 7.66 -14.82
N ALA A 250 9.66 6.89 -15.31
CA ALA A 250 9.90 5.58 -15.91
C ALA A 250 10.52 5.70 -17.31
N GLY A 251 10.11 6.70 -18.10
CA GLY A 251 10.66 6.97 -19.44
C GLY A 251 12.12 7.46 -19.44
N THR A 252 12.58 8.04 -18.34
CA THR A 252 13.97 8.55 -18.17
C THR A 252 14.95 7.48 -17.71
N ARG A 253 14.48 6.28 -17.32
CA ARG A 253 15.33 5.17 -16.85
C ARG A 253 15.67 4.16 -17.95
N GLN A 254 15.66 4.56 -19.22
CA GLN A 254 16.23 3.71 -20.25
C GLN A 254 17.74 3.56 -19.96
N PRO A 255 18.26 2.33 -19.78
CA PRO A 255 19.70 2.14 -19.67
C PRO A 255 20.30 2.59 -21.00
N HIS A 256 21.01 3.71 -20.98
CA HIS A 256 22.13 3.86 -21.88
C HIS A 256 23.09 2.73 -21.50
N GLU A 257 23.08 1.63 -22.26
CA GLU A 257 24.30 0.86 -22.46
C GLU A 257 25.32 1.87 -22.98
N PRO A 258 26.44 2.14 -22.28
CA PRO A 258 27.55 2.81 -22.92
C PRO A 258 28.02 1.88 -24.03
N ALA A 259 27.69 2.23 -25.28
CA ALA A 259 28.28 1.64 -26.45
C ALA A 259 29.79 1.90 -26.39
N THR A 260 30.54 0.96 -25.83
CA THR A 260 32.00 0.92 -25.95
C THR A 260 32.44 -0.53 -26.05
N SER A 261 31.98 -1.17 -27.12
CA SER A 261 32.68 -2.29 -27.73
C SER A 261 33.22 -1.78 -29.06
N PRO A 262 34.55 -1.73 -29.29
CA PRO A 262 35.07 -1.45 -30.63
C PRO A 262 34.66 -2.58 -31.58
N PRO A 263 34.49 -2.30 -32.89
CA PRO A 263 34.12 -3.33 -33.84
C PRO A 263 35.26 -4.35 -33.91
N ALA A 264 34.93 -5.62 -33.61
CA ALA A 264 35.83 -6.72 -33.89
C ALA A 264 36.05 -6.77 -35.40
N LEU A 265 37.23 -6.34 -35.85
CA LEU A 265 37.70 -6.60 -37.20
C LEU A 265 37.69 -8.12 -37.42
N ALA A 266 36.89 -8.56 -38.37
CA ALA A 266 37.00 -9.91 -38.93
C ALA A 266 38.40 -10.08 -39.54
N PRO A 267 39.15 -11.16 -39.25
CA PRO A 267 40.38 -11.41 -39.97
C PRO A 267 40.03 -11.98 -41.35
N SER A 268 40.33 -11.18 -42.36
CA SER A 268 40.44 -11.59 -43.74
C SER A 268 41.50 -12.69 -43.85
N VAL A 269 41.15 -13.77 -44.55
CA VAL A 269 42.05 -14.84 -44.98
C VAL A 269 43.26 -14.25 -45.74
N PRO A 270 44.51 -14.61 -45.41
CA PRO A 270 45.62 -14.47 -46.35
C PRO A 270 45.95 -15.83 -47.00
N PRO A 271 46.30 -15.89 -48.29
CA PRO A 271 46.77 -17.11 -48.91
C PRO A 271 48.25 -17.37 -48.59
N GLN A 272 48.53 -18.66 -48.46
CA GLN A 272 49.78 -19.42 -48.38
C GLN A 272 51.13 -18.70 -48.59
N GLY A 273 52.10 -19.04 -47.74
CA GLY A 273 53.53 -18.95 -48.06
C GLY A 273 54.46 -19.09 -46.86
N LEU A 274 55.04 -20.27 -46.69
CA LEU A 274 56.39 -20.55 -46.16
C LEU A 274 56.72 -20.22 -44.68
N CYS A 275 56.94 -21.26 -43.88
CA CYS A 275 57.88 -21.29 -42.75
C CYS A 275 59.34 -21.16 -43.30
N PRO A 276 60.41 -20.83 -42.50
CA PRO A 276 60.49 -21.07 -41.05
C PRO A 276 61.25 -20.04 -40.16
N ALA A 277 60.96 -20.16 -38.87
CA ALA A 277 61.86 -20.19 -37.70
C ALA A 277 62.73 -18.98 -37.27
N VAL A 278 62.96 -19.01 -35.94
CA VAL A 278 64.03 -18.37 -35.15
C VAL A 278 63.70 -16.98 -34.57
N THR A 279 63.13 -16.99 -33.37
CA THR A 279 63.43 -16.02 -32.29
C THR A 279 64.94 -16.08 -32.00
N PRO A 280 65.63 -15.04 -31.44
CA PRO A 280 65.20 -14.57 -30.12
C PRO A 280 65.77 -13.25 -29.49
N TRP A 281 65.28 -12.99 -28.27
CA TRP A 281 65.87 -12.26 -27.12
C TRP A 281 66.28 -10.77 -27.25
N GLN A 282 65.38 -9.94 -26.70
CA GLN A 282 65.57 -9.02 -25.56
C GLN A 282 66.59 -7.86 -25.60
N HIS A 283 66.05 -6.71 -25.19
CA HIS A 283 66.69 -5.42 -25.01
C HIS A 283 67.74 -5.41 -23.89
N ARG A 284 68.88 -4.78 -24.18
CA ARG A 284 69.88 -4.27 -23.22
C ARG A 284 69.89 -2.74 -23.32
N PRO A 285 69.93 -1.96 -22.21
CA PRO A 285 69.99 -0.51 -22.28
C PRO A 285 71.44 -0.03 -22.44
N PRO A 286 71.70 1.14 -23.08
CA PRO A 286 73.03 1.72 -23.08
C PRO A 286 73.25 2.59 -21.83
N ALA A 287 74.40 2.37 -21.21
CA ALA A 287 75.02 3.26 -20.26
C ALA A 287 75.52 4.52 -21.00
N GLY A 288 75.12 5.70 -20.51
CA GLY A 288 75.73 6.98 -20.87
C GLY A 288 76.69 7.41 -19.77
N SER A 289 77.99 7.19 -20.00
CA SER A 289 79.09 7.83 -19.30
C SER A 289 79.49 9.09 -20.06
N LEU A 290 79.76 10.19 -19.36
CA LEU A 290 80.72 11.27 -19.61
C LEU A 290 80.30 12.42 -18.67
N GLY A 291 81.08 12.93 -17.71
CA GLY A 291 82.51 12.91 -17.52
C GLY A 291 83.02 14.34 -17.52
N SER A 292 83.27 14.91 -16.33
CA SER A 292 84.35 15.83 -15.92
C SER A 292 84.01 16.47 -14.58
#